data_AF-A0A4Q5WM56-F1
#
_entry.id   AF-A0A4Q5WM56-F1
#
_cell.length_a   1.000
_cell.length_b   1.000
_cell.length_c   1.000
_cell.angle_alpha   90.00
_cell.angle_beta   90.00
_cell.angle_gamma   90.00
#
_symmetry.space_group_name_H-M   'P 1'
#
loop_
_entity.id
_entity.type
_entity.pdbx_description
1 polymer ?
#
loop_
_entity_poly.entity_id
_entity_poly.type
_entity_poly.pdbx_seq_one_letter_code
_entity_poly.pdbx_strand_id
1 'polypeptide(L)'
;SLLLPAFDEYLIAYKDRSAVIGADHQAKAFTSNGVFRPLLVESGLVRGTWKRLPGKGATGFVELSPFDPAAAPSAAKLARALRRLAAFTGMPLETRVR
;
A
#
# COMPACT_ATOMS: atom_id res chain seq x y z
N SER A 1 6.24 -8.12 1.08
CA SER A 1 5.33 -6.98 0.86
C SER A 1 5.94 -5.98 -0.11
N LEU A 2 5.08 -5.28 -0.84
CA LEU A 2 5.37 -4.13 -1.69
C LEU A 2 4.43 -2.98 -1.29
N LEU A 3 4.94 -1.75 -1.42
CA LEU A 3 4.16 -0.51 -1.29
C LEU A 3 4.12 0.13 -2.68
N LEU A 4 3.09 -0.19 -3.45
CA LEU A 4 2.93 0.33 -4.80
C LEU A 4 2.32 1.73 -4.75
N PRO A 5 2.77 2.67 -5.59
CA PRO A 5 2.22 4.03 -5.62
C PRO A 5 0.75 4.04 -6.07
N ALA A 6 0.12 5.21 -5.95
CA ALA A 6 -1.16 5.44 -6.61
C ALA A 6 -1.02 5.23 -8.12
N PHE A 7 -2.09 4.76 -8.75
CA PHE A 7 -2.16 4.50 -10.20
C PHE A 7 -1.13 3.50 -10.75
N ASP A 8 -0.70 2.53 -9.94
CA ASP A 8 0.15 1.44 -10.40
C ASP A 8 -0.59 0.50 -11.38
N GLU A 9 0.13 0.04 -12.42
CA GLU A 9 -0.40 -0.86 -13.47
C GLU A 9 -0.97 -2.17 -12.89
N TYR A 10 -0.52 -2.57 -11.70
CA TYR A 10 -1.00 -3.76 -11.00
C TYR A 10 -2.53 -3.85 -10.91
N LEU A 11 -3.23 -2.71 -10.76
CA LEU A 11 -4.69 -2.66 -10.84
C LEU A 11 -5.20 -1.90 -12.06
N ILE A 12 -4.46 -0.95 -12.64
CA ILE A 12 -4.98 -0.16 -13.76
C ILE A 12 -5.10 -0.97 -15.05
N ALA A 13 -4.12 -1.82 -15.34
CA ALA A 13 -4.00 -2.46 -16.64
C ALA A 13 -5.09 -3.53 -16.92
N TYR A 14 -5.80 -4.00 -15.89
CA TYR A 14 -6.72 -5.13 -16.00
C TYR A 14 -8.16 -4.73 -15.71
N LYS A 15 -9.08 -5.12 -16.59
CA LYS A 15 -10.53 -4.92 -16.39
C LYS A 15 -11.05 -5.79 -15.23
N ASP A 16 -10.69 -7.07 -15.23
CA ASP A 16 -10.94 -7.99 -14.12
C ASP A 16 -9.73 -8.00 -13.18
N ARG A 17 -9.98 -7.81 -11.89
CA ARG A 17 -8.98 -7.67 -10.82
C ARG A 17 -9.15 -8.73 -9.73
N SER A 18 -10.09 -9.65 -9.91
CA SER A 18 -10.47 -10.66 -8.91
C SER A 18 -9.30 -11.56 -8.50
N ALA A 19 -8.31 -11.75 -9.38
CA ALA A 19 -7.10 -12.52 -9.11
C ALA A 19 -6.21 -11.92 -8.00
N VAL A 20 -6.25 -10.60 -7.79
CA VAL A 20 -5.32 -9.91 -6.87
C VAL A 20 -6.03 -9.16 -5.75
N ILE A 21 -7.33 -8.88 -5.89
CA ILE A 21 -8.13 -8.19 -4.87
C ILE A 21 -9.57 -8.71 -4.82
N GLY A 22 -10.02 -9.09 -3.62
CA GLY A 22 -11.41 -9.52 -3.39
C GLY A 22 -12.40 -8.38 -3.61
N ALA A 23 -13.60 -8.72 -4.11
CA ALA A 23 -14.64 -7.75 -4.47
C ALA A 23 -14.97 -6.76 -3.33
N ASP A 24 -15.07 -7.26 -2.09
CA ASP A 24 -15.38 -6.47 -0.88
C ASP A 24 -14.30 -5.44 -0.52
N HIS A 25 -13.14 -5.50 -1.15
CA HIS A 25 -12.02 -4.58 -0.90
C HIS A 25 -11.77 -3.62 -2.05
N GLN A 26 -12.39 -3.83 -3.22
CA GLN A 26 -12.15 -3.01 -4.41
C GLN A 26 -12.46 -1.53 -4.18
N ALA A 27 -13.59 -1.21 -3.55
CA ALA A 27 -13.95 0.17 -3.21
C ALA A 27 -12.95 0.86 -2.25
N LYS A 28 -12.20 0.07 -1.45
CA LYS A 28 -11.12 0.58 -0.59
C LYS A 28 -9.83 0.84 -1.38
N ALA A 29 -9.58 0.12 -2.47
CA ALA A 29 -8.38 0.28 -3.30
C ALA A 29 -8.54 1.33 -4.41
N PHE A 30 -9.73 1.44 -5.00
CA PHE A 30 -10.02 2.41 -6.06
C PHE A 30 -11.48 2.87 -6.02
N THR A 31 -11.79 3.96 -6.72
CA THR A 31 -13.13 4.54 -6.81
C THR A 31 -13.74 4.28 -8.19
N SER A 32 -15.07 4.39 -8.30
CA SER A 32 -15.79 4.26 -9.58
C SER A 32 -15.43 5.34 -10.60
N ASN A 33 -14.96 6.52 -10.16
CA ASN A 33 -14.46 7.58 -11.02
C ASN A 33 -12.96 7.46 -11.37
N GLY A 34 -12.34 6.30 -11.14
CA GLY A 34 -11.00 5.99 -11.64
C GLY A 34 -9.84 6.47 -10.80
N VAL A 35 -10.04 6.81 -9.52
CA VAL A 35 -8.94 7.15 -8.60
C VAL A 35 -8.41 5.87 -7.96
N PHE A 36 -7.13 5.54 -8.20
CA PHE A 36 -6.46 4.37 -7.64
C PHE A 36 -5.54 4.77 -6.49
N ARG A 37 -5.75 4.16 -5.32
CA ARG A 37 -4.96 4.47 -4.11
C ARG A 37 -3.64 3.69 -4.10
N PRO A 38 -2.62 4.14 -3.35
CA PRO A 38 -1.40 3.37 -3.15
C PRO A 38 -1.70 2.04 -2.44
N LEU A 39 -1.06 0.96 -2.89
CA LEU A 39 -1.42 -0.41 -2.51
C LEU A 39 -0.39 -1.06 -1.59
N LEU A 40 -0.87 -1.74 -0.56
CA LEU A 40 -0.08 -2.68 0.23
C LEU A 40 -0.30 -4.08 -0.34
N VAL A 41 0.74 -4.64 -0.97
CA VAL A 41 0.68 -5.95 -1.61
C VAL A 41 1.52 -6.96 -0.82
N GLU A 42 0.98 -8.15 -0.58
CA GLU A 42 1.67 -9.26 0.07
C GLU A 42 1.37 -10.56 -0.64
N SER A 43 2.43 -11.29 -1.00
CA SER A 43 2.35 -12.55 -1.77
C SER A 43 1.45 -12.43 -3.02
N GLY A 44 1.54 -11.31 -3.74
CA GLY A 44 0.74 -11.05 -4.95
C GLY A 44 -0.71 -10.61 -4.68
N LEU A 45 -1.13 -10.49 -3.43
CA LEU A 45 -2.50 -10.07 -3.10
C LEU A 45 -2.51 -8.65 -2.53
N VAL A 46 -3.45 -7.83 -2.96
CA VAL A 46 -3.69 -6.51 -2.37
C VAL A 46 -4.33 -6.72 -1.00
N ARG A 47 -3.55 -6.47 0.05
CA ARG A 47 -3.95 -6.66 1.45
C ARG A 47 -4.32 -5.37 2.16
N GLY A 48 -4.15 -4.24 1.51
CA GLY A 48 -4.47 -2.94 2.09
C GLY A 48 -4.13 -1.79 1.18
N THR A 49 -4.27 -0.60 1.72
CA THR A 49 -3.73 0.63 1.12
C THR A 49 -2.68 1.23 2.03
N TRP A 50 -1.95 2.21 1.50
CA TRP A 50 -1.11 3.07 2.30
C TRP A 50 -1.23 4.51 1.83
N LYS A 51 -0.83 5.44 2.68
CA LYS A 51 -0.65 6.84 2.29
C LYS A 51 0.55 7.42 3.01
N ARG A 52 1.17 8.40 2.38
CA ARG A 52 2.17 9.23 3.04
C ARG A 52 1.46 10.24 3.94
N LEU A 53 1.96 10.40 5.15
CA LEU A 53 1.56 11.45 6.08
C LEU A 53 2.56 12.61 6.01
N PRO A 54 2.15 13.83 6.40
CA PRO A 54 3.09 14.92 6.60
C PRO A 54 4.24 14.50 7.52
N GLY A 55 5.47 14.77 7.09
CA GLY A 55 6.68 14.50 7.86
C GLY A 55 6.83 15.44 9.05
N LYS A 56 7.74 15.10 9.97
CA LYS A 56 8.28 16.04 10.97
C LYS A 56 9.79 16.14 10.76
N GLY A 57 10.28 17.33 10.42
CA GLY A 57 11.69 17.54 10.11
C GLY A 57 12.15 16.73 8.90
N ALA A 58 13.23 15.98 9.05
CA ALA A 58 13.82 15.17 7.97
C ALA A 58 13.15 13.79 7.75
N THR A 59 12.21 13.39 8.62
CA THR A 59 11.59 12.06 8.58
C THR A 59 10.15 12.13 8.06
N GLY A 60 9.87 11.31 7.04
CA GLY A 60 8.51 11.10 6.53
C GLY A 60 7.79 9.99 7.28
N PHE A 61 6.45 10.01 7.22
CA PHE A 61 5.61 8.97 7.81
C PHE A 61 4.76 8.30 6.75
N VAL A 62 4.54 6.99 6.91
CA VAL A 62 3.64 6.19 6.10
C VAL A 62 2.57 5.58 7.00
N GLU A 63 1.31 5.83 6.69
CA GLU A 63 0.19 5.13 7.31
C GLU A 63 -0.18 3.92 6.45
N LEU A 64 -0.19 2.75 7.07
CA LEU A 64 -0.65 1.50 6.48
C LEU A 64 -2.08 1.23 6.94
N SER A 65 -2.94 0.79 6.03
CA SER A 65 -4.32 0.43 6.30
C SER A 65 -4.63 -0.95 5.71
N PRO A 66 -4.29 -2.04 6.42
CA PRO A 66 -4.68 -3.40 6.03
C PRO A 66 -6.20 -3.53 5.91
N PHE A 67 -6.70 -4.31 4.95
CA PHE A 67 -8.13 -4.58 4.81
C PHE A 67 -8.65 -5.55 5.86
N ASP A 68 -7.78 -6.48 6.27
CA ASP A 68 -7.97 -7.46 7.34
C ASP A 68 -6.69 -7.49 8.19
N PRO A 69 -6.76 -7.14 9.50
CA PRO A 69 -5.62 -7.21 10.41
C PRO A 69 -5.00 -8.61 10.51
N ALA A 70 -5.79 -9.69 10.40
CA ALA A 70 -5.29 -11.06 10.50
C ALA A 70 -4.43 -11.46 9.29
N ALA A 71 -4.69 -10.86 8.13
CA ALA A 71 -3.93 -11.05 6.90
C ALA A 71 -2.85 -9.97 6.68
N ALA A 72 -2.62 -9.09 7.66
CA ALA A 72 -1.61 -8.04 7.55
C ALA A 72 -0.20 -8.66 7.46
N PRO A 73 0.72 -8.07 6.66
CA PRO A 73 2.06 -8.61 6.57
C PRO A 73 2.80 -8.45 7.91
N SER A 74 3.62 -9.44 8.26
CA SER A 74 4.46 -9.37 9.46
C SER A 74 5.30 -8.09 9.51
N ALA A 75 5.59 -7.58 10.71
CA ALA A 75 6.41 -6.38 10.92
C ALA A 75 7.73 -6.39 10.13
N ALA A 76 8.44 -7.54 10.07
CA ALA A 76 9.68 -7.67 9.32
C ALA A 76 9.52 -7.45 7.80
N LYS A 77 8.40 -7.92 7.23
CA LYS A 77 8.09 -7.73 5.80
C LYS A 77 7.69 -6.29 5.50
N LEU A 78 6.93 -5.65 6.40
CA LEU A 78 6.58 -4.23 6.30
C LEU A 78 7.82 -3.34 6.40
N ALA A 79 8.70 -3.60 7.38
CA ALA A 79 9.96 -2.87 7.54
C ALA A 79 10.84 -2.97 6.28
N ARG A 80 10.90 -4.15 5.64
CA ARG A 80 11.62 -4.32 4.38
C ARG A 80 11.00 -3.52 3.23
N ALA A 81 9.67 -3.48 3.13
CA ALA A 81 8.99 -2.70 2.10
C ALA A 81 9.20 -1.19 2.32
N LEU A 82 9.14 -0.74 3.58
CA LEU A 82 9.39 0.65 3.96
C LEU A 82 10.81 1.10 3.62
N ARG A 83 11.83 0.25 3.88
CA ARG A 83 13.23 0.56 3.52
C ARG A 83 13.40 0.80 2.02
N ARG A 84 12.71 0.03 1.17
CA ARG A 84 12.75 0.22 -0.29
C ARG A 84 12.11 1.54 -0.70
N LEU A 85 10.97 1.87 -0.10
CA LEU A 85 10.30 3.15 -0.34
C LEU A 85 11.14 4.34 0.15
N ALA A 86 11.79 4.20 1.32
CA ALA A 86 12.71 5.21 1.86
C ALA A 86 13.91 5.44 0.93
N ALA A 87 14.53 4.35 0.43
CA ALA A 87 15.60 4.43 -0.55
C ALA A 87 15.14 5.11 -1.86
N PHE A 88 13.94 4.78 -2.35
CA PHE A 88 13.37 5.38 -3.55
C PHE A 88 13.08 6.89 -3.39
N THR A 89 12.58 7.30 -2.22
CA THR A 89 12.22 8.69 -1.93
C THR A 89 13.39 9.55 -1.43
N GLY A 90 14.55 8.94 -1.18
CA GLY A 90 15.74 9.64 -0.69
C GLY A 90 15.62 10.20 0.72
N MET A 91 14.71 9.66 1.55
CA MET A 91 14.55 10.11 2.94
C MET A 91 14.14 9.00 3.90
N PRO A 92 14.48 9.11 5.20
CA PRO A 92 14.01 8.20 6.22
C PRO A 92 12.47 8.18 6.30
N LEU A 93 11.90 6.99 6.41
CA LEU A 93 10.46 6.79 6.60
C LEU A 93 10.18 5.93 7.82
N GLU A 94 9.15 6.30 8.57
CA GLU A 94 8.58 5.51 9.66
C GLU A 94 7.14 5.09 9.33
N THR A 95 6.70 3.97 9.90
CA THR A 95 5.34 3.43 9.69
C THR A 95 4.43 3.64 10.88
N ARG A 96 3.15 3.90 10.58
CA ARG A 96 2.02 3.79 11.51
C ARG A 96 1.01 2.82 10.93
N VAL A 97 0.45 1.94 11.74
CA VAL A 97 -0.65 1.05 11.33
C VAL A 97 -1.94 1.59 11.92
N ARG A 98 -2.95 1.78 11.08
CA ARG A 98 -4.32 2.14 11.47
C ARG A 98 -5.16 0.87 11.48
#